data_AF-A0A917U5P2-F1
#
_entry.id   AF-A0A917U5P2-F1
#
_cell.length_a   1.000
_cell.length_b   1.000
_cell.length_c   1.000
_cell.angle_alpha   90.00
_cell.angle_beta   90.00
_cell.angle_gamma   90.00
#
_symmetry.space_group_name_H-M   'P 1'
#
loop_
_entity.id
_entity.type
_entity.pdbx_description
1 polymer ?
#
loop_
_entity_poly.entity_id
_entity_poly.type
_entity_poly.pdbx_seq_one_letter_code
_entity_poly.pdbx_strand_id
1 'polypeptide(L)'
;MRTRWQVLAVLAVVVGACVGLSFMASGLRQQNLRAVGEVTAVVDGRRPGTVVVRTERDALTTRWLVDDTAAATDVAGEADEVPDVPRTADCVGTVCYRVATTALRVEASGDGGRTYSTAWEIAGATYTMLTETYPQVGNPEEHLSSRSVVVHAVAGGHVVFVANGRDGLLYRDVGGAWRRLGAPASGEGCCYYEPALRVASDPQPLDLTRYAMAVVVLAILLSGAITAIRRRALRWTGAVAVLALAGFAGYGTRLAGHFPGAGMFPGFVLGVPLMLVMLAGGVALAARFVRGPAPRHPGPGSR
;
A
#
# COMPACT_ATOMS: atom_id res chain seq x y z
N MET A 1 -33.35 31.66 11.34
CA MET A 1 -32.31 31.24 12.30
C MET A 1 -32.01 29.74 12.29
N ARG A 2 -33.02 28.84 12.29
CA ARG A 2 -32.80 27.37 12.28
C ARG A 2 -31.89 26.84 11.14
N THR A 3 -32.02 27.37 9.92
CA THR A 3 -31.22 26.93 8.76
C THR A 3 -29.72 27.23 8.88
N ARG A 4 -29.33 28.34 9.52
CA ARG A 4 -27.90 28.67 9.71
C ARG A 4 -27.22 27.72 10.70
N TRP A 5 -27.91 27.39 11.80
CA TRP A 5 -27.42 26.40 12.77
C TRP A 5 -27.29 24.99 12.19
N GLN A 6 -28.21 24.62 11.30
CA GLN A 6 -28.16 23.33 10.61
C GLN A 6 -26.96 23.20 9.67
N VAL A 7 -26.65 24.25 8.90
CA VAL A 7 -25.47 24.28 8.03
C VAL A 7 -24.18 24.20 8.86
N LEU A 8 -24.09 24.95 9.96
CA LEU A 8 -22.92 24.94 10.84
C LEU A 8 -22.69 23.57 11.50
N ALA A 9 -23.75 22.89 11.94
CA ALA A 9 -23.65 21.56 12.53
C ALA A 9 -23.15 20.52 11.53
N VAL A 10 -23.65 20.53 10.29
CA VAL A 10 -23.16 19.63 9.23
C VAL A 10 -21.71 19.93 8.89
N LEU A 11 -21.34 21.20 8.77
CA LEU A 11 -19.96 21.59 8.46
C LEU A 11 -18.99 21.16 9.57
N ALA A 12 -19.38 21.31 10.84
CA ALA A 12 -18.58 20.87 11.99
C ALA A 12 -18.37 19.35 12.00
N VAL A 13 -19.41 18.56 11.67
CA VAL A 13 -19.30 17.10 11.57
C VAL A 13 -18.38 16.69 10.41
N VAL A 14 -18.52 17.32 9.24
CA VAL A 14 -17.66 17.04 8.08
C VAL A 14 -16.21 17.40 8.37
N VAL A 15 -15.95 18.56 8.95
CA VAL A 15 -14.59 18.97 9.34
C VAL A 15 -14.02 18.03 10.40
N GLY A 16 -14.78 17.69 11.43
CA GLY A 16 -14.37 16.73 12.46
C GLY A 16 -14.04 15.35 11.90
N ALA A 17 -14.85 14.84 10.97
CA ALA A 17 -14.60 13.58 10.27
C ALA A 17 -13.33 13.64 9.41
N CYS A 18 -13.14 14.72 8.63
CA CYS A 18 -11.95 14.91 7.80
C CYS A 18 -10.66 15.00 8.63
N VAL A 19 -10.68 15.74 9.74
CA VAL A 19 -9.54 15.85 10.66
C VAL A 19 -9.25 14.52 11.35
N GLY A 20 -10.28 13.83 11.87
CA GLY A 20 -10.11 12.53 12.52
C GLY A 20 -9.55 11.45 11.57
N LEU A 21 -10.03 11.41 10.32
CA LEU A 21 -9.52 10.54 9.28
C LEU A 21 -8.06 10.84 8.93
N SER A 22 -7.65 12.12 8.98
CA SER A 22 -6.26 12.52 8.69
C SER A 22 -5.31 12.12 9.82
N PHE A 23 -5.72 12.32 11.08
CA PHE A 23 -4.92 11.90 12.24
C PHE A 23 -4.75 10.37 12.30
N MET A 24 -5.83 9.60 12.12
CA MET A 24 -5.73 8.14 12.08
C MET A 24 -4.85 7.66 10.93
N ALA A 25 -4.93 8.30 9.76
CA ALA A 25 -4.09 7.95 8.63
C ALA A 25 -2.60 8.19 8.88
N SER A 26 -2.26 9.31 9.51
CA SER A 26 -0.88 9.60 9.89
C SER A 26 -0.36 8.62 10.95
N GLY A 27 -1.18 8.30 11.96
CA GLY A 27 -0.82 7.33 13.00
C GLY A 27 -0.62 5.92 12.46
N LEU A 28 -1.52 5.45 11.59
CA LEU A 28 -1.42 4.14 10.95
C LEU A 28 -0.24 4.07 9.98
N ARG A 29 0.02 5.15 9.21
CA ARG A 29 1.22 5.24 8.37
C ARG A 29 2.49 5.10 9.21
N GLN A 30 2.56 5.75 10.37
CA GLN A 30 3.71 5.61 11.28
C GLN A 30 3.85 4.20 11.83
N GLN A 31 2.75 3.52 12.19
CA GLN A 31 2.82 2.13 12.65
C GLN A 31 3.29 1.18 11.56
N ASN A 32 2.76 1.31 10.34
CA ASN A 32 3.18 0.47 9.22
C ASN A 32 4.65 0.70 8.87
N LEU A 33 5.15 1.94 8.89
CA LEU A 33 6.55 2.23 8.62
C LEU A 33 7.51 1.67 9.68
N ARG A 34 7.05 1.48 10.92
CA ARG A 34 7.84 0.78 11.95
C ARG A 34 7.91 -0.73 11.70
N ALA A 35 6.90 -1.28 11.05
CA ALA A 35 6.81 -2.70 10.73
C ALA A 35 7.47 -3.07 9.40
N VAL A 36 8.00 -2.11 8.62
CA VAL A 36 8.66 -2.42 7.35
C VAL A 36 9.90 -3.25 7.62
N GLY A 37 10.00 -4.37 6.92
CA GLY A 37 11.17 -5.25 7.02
C GLY A 37 12.40 -4.62 6.38
N GLU A 38 13.57 -4.92 6.93
CA GLU A 38 14.85 -4.48 6.41
C GLU A 38 15.48 -5.58 5.57
N VAL A 39 15.78 -5.33 4.30
CA VAL A 39 16.50 -6.29 3.46
C VAL A 39 17.99 -6.24 3.81
N THR A 40 18.43 -7.19 4.62
CA THR A 40 19.79 -7.20 5.19
C THR A 40 20.81 -7.85 4.28
N ALA A 41 20.37 -8.78 3.42
CA ALA A 41 21.22 -9.43 2.44
C ALA A 41 20.42 -9.98 1.26
N VAL A 42 21.09 -10.09 0.13
CA VAL A 42 20.76 -10.93 -1.01
C VAL A 42 21.96 -11.82 -1.32
N VAL A 43 21.70 -13.11 -1.53
CA VAL A 43 22.69 -14.15 -1.85
C VAL A 43 22.16 -15.06 -2.95
N ASP A 44 23.04 -15.82 -3.60
CA ASP A 44 22.63 -16.79 -4.61
C ASP A 44 21.70 -17.85 -3.99
N GLY A 45 20.62 -18.17 -4.70
CA GLY A 45 19.71 -19.25 -4.31
C GLY A 45 20.22 -20.60 -4.78
N ARG A 46 19.84 -21.66 -4.07
CA ARG A 46 20.20 -23.03 -4.47
C ARG A 46 19.57 -23.45 -5.79
N ARG A 47 18.41 -22.88 -6.14
CA ARG A 47 17.72 -23.15 -7.42
C ARG A 47 18.31 -22.22 -8.50
N PRO A 48 18.65 -22.74 -9.68
CA PRO A 48 19.15 -21.90 -10.78
C PRO A 48 18.18 -20.74 -11.08
N GLY A 49 18.71 -19.54 -11.26
CA GLY A 49 17.92 -18.34 -11.56
C GLY A 49 17.08 -17.83 -10.39
N THR A 50 17.51 -18.10 -9.16
CA THR A 50 16.88 -17.57 -7.95
C THR A 50 17.92 -16.99 -7.00
N VAL A 51 17.52 -15.98 -6.25
CA VAL A 51 18.26 -15.42 -5.12
C VAL A 51 17.49 -15.64 -3.83
N VAL A 52 18.21 -15.74 -2.71
CA VAL A 52 17.62 -15.71 -1.37
C VAL A 52 17.78 -14.32 -0.80
N VAL A 53 16.64 -13.68 -0.51
CA VAL A 53 16.58 -12.34 0.09
C VAL A 53 16.30 -12.50 1.57
N ARG A 54 17.22 -12.01 2.41
CA ARG A 54 17.08 -12.00 3.86
C ARG A 54 16.45 -10.69 4.31
N THR A 55 15.33 -10.79 4.99
CA THR A 55 14.65 -9.66 5.62
C THR A 55 14.67 -9.79 7.13
N GLU A 56 14.97 -8.71 7.84
CA GLU A 56 14.87 -8.63 9.29
C GLU A 56 13.71 -7.71 9.71
N ARG A 57 12.88 -8.18 10.64
CA ARG A 57 11.75 -7.42 11.20
C ARG A 57 11.59 -7.80 12.66
N ASP A 58 11.68 -6.83 13.57
CA ASP A 58 11.50 -7.06 15.02
C ASP A 58 12.37 -8.24 15.54
N ALA A 59 13.63 -8.30 15.12
CA ALA A 59 14.60 -9.38 15.39
C ALA A 59 14.22 -10.77 14.80
N LEU A 60 13.15 -10.87 14.01
CA LEU A 60 12.84 -12.05 13.20
C LEU A 60 13.50 -11.93 11.84
N THR A 61 14.26 -12.96 11.48
CA THR A 61 14.82 -13.08 10.13
C THR A 61 13.94 -14.00 9.29
N THR A 62 13.36 -13.45 8.23
CA THR A 62 12.66 -14.21 7.20
C THR A 62 13.52 -14.27 5.94
N ARG A 63 13.44 -15.38 5.21
CA ARG A 63 14.16 -15.58 3.96
C ARG A 63 13.15 -15.78 2.84
N TRP A 64 13.41 -15.19 1.69
CA TRP A 64 12.50 -15.18 0.55
C TRP A 64 13.22 -15.68 -0.68
N LEU A 65 12.58 -16.57 -1.43
CA LEU A 65 13.06 -16.99 -2.73
C LEU A 65 12.54 -16.02 -3.79
N VAL A 66 13.45 -15.38 -4.52
CA VAL A 66 13.13 -14.43 -5.57
C VAL A 66 13.74 -14.92 -6.89
N ASP A 67 12.96 -14.95 -7.96
CA ASP A 67 13.45 -15.40 -9.27
C ASP A 67 14.15 -14.27 -10.07
N ASP A 68 14.74 -14.59 -11.21
CA ASP A 68 15.40 -13.64 -12.12
C ASP A 68 14.48 -12.54 -12.69
N THR A 69 13.15 -12.69 -12.58
CA THR A 69 12.17 -11.65 -12.94
C THR A 69 11.85 -10.70 -11.78
N ALA A 70 12.49 -10.97 -10.63
CA ALA A 70 12.28 -10.35 -9.34
C ALA A 70 10.91 -10.64 -8.70
N ALA A 71 10.24 -11.72 -9.09
CA ALA A 71 9.04 -12.18 -8.40
C ALA A 71 9.45 -12.92 -7.12
N ALA A 72 8.88 -12.53 -5.98
CA ALA A 72 8.98 -13.32 -4.76
C ALA A 72 8.07 -14.54 -4.92
N THR A 73 8.66 -15.74 -4.87
CA THR A 73 7.97 -16.98 -5.22
C THR A 73 7.62 -17.84 -4.02
N ASP A 74 8.43 -17.79 -2.96
CA ASP A 74 8.19 -18.56 -1.74
C ASP A 74 8.98 -17.98 -0.54
N VAL A 75 8.65 -18.43 0.66
CA VAL A 75 9.52 -18.32 1.83
C VAL A 75 10.59 -19.39 1.69
N ALA A 76 11.86 -18.99 1.66
CA ALA A 76 12.96 -19.94 1.51
C ALA A 76 13.07 -20.82 2.76
N GLY A 77 13.04 -22.14 2.56
CA GLY A 77 13.25 -23.11 3.63
C GLY A 77 14.72 -23.30 3.95
N GLU A 78 15.02 -24.03 5.02
CA GLU A 78 16.41 -24.37 5.41
C GLU A 78 17.15 -25.13 4.31
N ALA A 79 16.44 -25.93 3.50
CA ALA A 79 17.01 -26.68 2.38
C ALA A 79 17.44 -25.80 1.19
N ASP A 80 16.87 -24.60 1.06
CA ASP A 80 17.18 -23.65 -0.01
C ASP A 80 18.41 -22.77 0.35
N GLU A 81 18.91 -22.86 1.58
CA GLU A 81 20.07 -22.09 2.05
C GLU A 81 21.38 -22.74 1.60
N VAL A 82 22.12 -22.03 0.74
CA VAL A 82 23.55 -22.23 0.58
C VAL A 82 24.21 -21.38 1.68
N PRO A 83 25.23 -21.88 2.41
CA PRO A 83 26.02 -21.07 3.32
C PRO A 83 26.89 -20.09 2.51
N ASP A 84 26.24 -19.16 1.83
CA ASP A 84 26.89 -18.14 1.02
C ASP A 84 26.92 -16.82 1.79
N VAL A 85 28.09 -16.18 1.76
CA VAL A 85 28.37 -14.95 2.51
C VAL A 85 27.87 -13.78 1.66
N PRO A 86 27.08 -12.84 2.22
CA PRO A 86 26.67 -11.65 1.50
C PRO A 86 27.88 -10.95 0.88
N ARG A 87 27.86 -10.76 -0.45
CA ARG A 87 28.97 -10.17 -1.21
C ARG A 87 28.71 -8.69 -1.46
N THR A 88 29.71 -7.84 -1.25
CA THR A 88 29.61 -6.41 -1.57
C THR A 88 29.94 -6.08 -3.02
N ALA A 89 30.44 -7.05 -3.78
CA ALA A 89 30.69 -6.96 -5.21
C ALA A 89 30.44 -8.31 -5.89
N ASP A 90 29.99 -8.27 -7.15
CA ASP A 90 29.74 -9.46 -7.95
C ASP A 90 29.87 -9.14 -9.46
N CYS A 91 30.13 -10.13 -10.29
CA CYS A 91 30.48 -9.95 -11.70
C CYS A 91 29.85 -10.99 -12.63
N VAL A 92 29.55 -10.54 -13.85
CA VAL A 92 29.23 -11.38 -15.01
C VAL A 92 30.19 -11.04 -16.15
N GLY A 93 31.13 -11.95 -16.44
CA GLY A 93 32.20 -11.68 -17.39
C GLY A 93 33.07 -10.48 -16.94
N THR A 94 33.13 -9.42 -17.76
CA THR A 94 33.86 -8.18 -17.43
C THR A 94 32.99 -7.11 -16.79
N VAL A 95 31.68 -7.35 -16.65
CA VAL A 95 30.75 -6.40 -16.03
C VAL A 95 30.64 -6.73 -14.56
N CYS A 96 31.06 -5.81 -13.70
CA CYS A 96 31.03 -5.97 -12.25
C CYS A 96 30.16 -4.89 -11.61
N TYR A 97 29.50 -5.24 -10.52
CA TYR A 97 28.76 -4.32 -9.66
C TYR A 97 29.34 -4.36 -8.26
N ARG A 98 29.32 -3.23 -7.56
CA ARG A 98 29.61 -3.16 -6.13
C ARG A 98 28.71 -2.17 -5.42
N VAL A 99 28.46 -2.42 -4.14
CA VAL A 99 27.65 -1.54 -3.29
C VAL A 99 28.53 -0.60 -2.48
N ALA A 100 28.01 0.60 -2.19
CA ALA A 100 28.61 1.49 -1.19
C ALA A 100 27.92 1.24 0.17
N THR A 101 28.65 0.73 1.15
CA THR A 101 28.07 0.28 2.43
C THR A 101 27.56 1.39 3.35
N THR A 102 27.75 2.66 2.99
CA THR A 102 27.32 3.84 3.76
C THR A 102 26.29 4.69 3.02
N ALA A 103 25.84 4.26 1.85
CA ALA A 103 24.89 5.02 1.02
C ALA A 103 23.98 4.08 0.22
N LEU A 104 22.82 4.59 -0.20
CA LEU A 104 22.01 3.94 -1.23
C LEU A 104 22.65 4.16 -2.60
N ARG A 105 23.69 3.37 -2.91
CA ARG A 105 24.49 3.53 -4.12
C ARG A 105 25.03 2.19 -4.60
N VAL A 106 24.95 2.02 -5.91
CA VAL A 106 25.54 0.92 -6.66
C VAL A 106 26.46 1.50 -7.73
N GLU A 107 27.65 0.95 -7.82
CA GLU A 107 28.62 1.28 -8.84
C GLU A 107 28.77 0.11 -9.82
N ALA A 108 29.00 0.41 -11.09
CA ALA A 108 29.26 -0.58 -12.12
C ALA A 108 30.62 -0.35 -12.76
N SER A 109 31.21 -1.44 -13.20
CA SER A 109 32.44 -1.50 -13.97
C SER A 109 32.20 -2.31 -15.22
N GLY A 110 32.68 -1.85 -16.37
CA GLY A 110 32.67 -2.61 -17.63
C GLY A 110 34.02 -3.27 -17.95
N ASP A 111 35.02 -3.07 -17.10
CA ASP A 111 36.42 -3.39 -17.37
C ASP A 111 37.02 -4.41 -16.37
N GLY A 112 36.17 -5.25 -15.79
CA GLY A 112 36.54 -6.29 -14.83
C GLY A 112 36.82 -5.75 -13.42
N GLY A 113 36.17 -4.64 -13.05
CA GLY A 113 36.33 -4.02 -11.73
C GLY A 113 37.56 -3.12 -11.60
N ARG A 114 38.18 -2.68 -12.71
CA ARG A 114 39.34 -1.77 -12.65
C ARG A 114 38.90 -0.32 -12.43
N THR A 115 37.82 0.09 -13.09
CA THR A 115 37.20 1.40 -12.91
C THR A 115 35.72 1.24 -12.63
N TYR A 116 35.20 2.09 -11.74
CA TYR A 116 33.79 2.07 -11.33
C TYR A 116 33.17 3.44 -11.57
N SER A 117 31.93 3.45 -12.04
CA SER A 117 31.07 4.63 -12.14
C SER A 117 29.73 4.37 -11.46
N THR A 118 29.07 5.42 -11.00
CA THR A 118 27.73 5.29 -10.38
C THR A 118 26.74 4.72 -11.39
N ALA A 119 26.16 3.57 -11.08
CA ALA A 119 25.12 2.93 -11.89
C ALA A 119 23.71 3.22 -11.36
N TRP A 120 23.59 3.46 -10.06
CA TRP A 120 22.36 3.85 -9.38
C TRP A 120 22.69 4.52 -8.04
N GLU A 121 21.92 5.55 -7.66
CA GLU A 121 22.10 6.23 -6.37
C GLU A 121 20.82 6.96 -5.95
N ILE A 122 20.54 6.98 -4.64
CA ILE A 122 19.67 7.96 -4.00
C ILE A 122 20.53 8.83 -3.08
N ALA A 123 20.65 10.11 -3.42
CA ALA A 123 21.48 11.07 -2.69
C ALA A 123 20.75 12.40 -2.44
N GLY A 124 21.40 13.29 -1.69
CA GLY A 124 20.98 14.66 -1.47
C GLY A 124 19.61 14.78 -0.81
N ALA A 125 18.79 15.73 -1.28
CA ALA A 125 17.48 16.03 -0.72
C ALA A 125 16.52 14.81 -0.72
N THR A 126 16.64 13.94 -1.73
CA THR A 126 15.83 12.72 -1.78
C THR A 126 16.21 11.74 -0.68
N TYR A 127 17.51 11.57 -0.41
CA TYR A 127 17.98 10.76 0.71
C TYR A 127 17.54 11.36 2.05
N THR A 128 17.70 12.68 2.24
CA THR A 128 17.22 13.38 3.45
C THR A 128 15.72 13.19 3.67
N MET A 129 14.91 13.28 2.62
CA MET A 129 13.47 13.02 2.73
C MET A 129 13.18 11.57 3.15
N LEU A 130 13.94 10.59 2.63
CA LEU A 130 13.79 9.20 3.05
C LEU A 130 14.14 9.03 4.53
N THR A 131 15.26 9.60 5.00
CA THR A 131 15.67 9.49 6.40
C THR A 131 14.68 10.15 7.35
N GLU A 132 14.09 11.29 6.98
CA GLU A 132 13.05 11.97 7.76
C GLU A 132 11.73 11.20 7.77
N THR A 133 11.41 10.47 6.70
CA THR A 133 10.13 9.77 6.58
C THR A 133 10.14 8.42 7.27
N TYR A 134 11.27 7.71 7.33
CA TYR A 134 11.37 6.45 8.07
C TYR A 134 11.44 6.71 9.58
N PRO A 135 10.38 6.38 10.35
CA PRO A 135 10.39 6.59 11.79
C PRO A 135 11.39 5.65 12.44
N GLN A 136 12.16 6.19 13.40
CA GLN A 136 13.05 5.38 14.26
C GLN A 136 14.06 4.54 13.46
N VAL A 137 14.57 5.07 12.34
CA VAL A 137 15.58 4.40 11.52
C VAL A 137 16.93 4.21 12.24
N GLY A 138 17.12 4.80 13.43
CA GLY A 138 18.40 4.74 14.13
C GLY A 138 19.45 5.51 13.35
N ASN A 139 20.61 4.90 13.10
CA ASN A 139 21.63 5.45 12.22
C ASN A 139 21.23 5.21 10.74
N PRO A 140 20.89 6.25 9.96
CA PRO A 140 20.47 6.06 8.57
C PRO A 140 21.54 5.41 7.70
N GLU A 141 22.83 5.64 7.94
CA GLU A 141 23.90 5.03 7.13
C GLU A 141 23.98 3.51 7.34
N GLU A 142 23.57 3.03 8.51
CA GLU A 142 23.47 1.59 8.78
C GLU A 142 22.22 1.02 8.12
N HIS A 143 21.06 1.68 8.27
CA HIS A 143 19.75 1.10 7.91
C HIS A 143 19.26 1.46 6.49
N LEU A 144 19.78 2.51 5.86
CA LEU A 144 19.44 2.97 4.51
C LEU A 144 20.72 3.00 3.66
N SER A 145 21.37 1.85 3.52
CA SER A 145 22.56 1.67 2.70
C SER A 145 22.50 0.38 1.89
N SER A 146 23.24 0.35 0.77
CA SER A 146 23.40 -0.83 -0.07
C SER A 146 24.41 -1.79 0.57
N ARG A 147 24.01 -3.05 0.81
CA ARG A 147 24.74 -4.00 1.67
C ARG A 147 25.34 -5.20 0.95
N SER A 148 24.58 -5.78 0.03
CA SER A 148 25.07 -6.87 -0.79
C SER A 148 24.47 -6.83 -2.18
N VAL A 149 25.16 -7.47 -3.13
CA VAL A 149 24.79 -7.54 -4.54
C VAL A 149 24.95 -8.97 -5.06
N VAL A 150 24.02 -9.37 -5.92
CA VAL A 150 24.09 -10.60 -6.72
C VAL A 150 23.84 -10.24 -8.17
N VAL A 151 24.63 -10.82 -9.08
CA VAL A 151 24.53 -10.60 -10.54
C VAL A 151 24.33 -11.94 -11.23
N HIS A 152 23.19 -12.12 -11.90
CA HIS A 152 22.91 -13.32 -12.68
C HIS A 152 23.01 -13.08 -14.18
N ALA A 153 23.74 -13.95 -14.86
CA ALA A 153 23.69 -14.04 -16.33
C ALA A 153 22.35 -14.66 -16.75
N VAL A 154 21.62 -13.99 -17.64
CA VAL A 154 20.33 -14.48 -18.17
C VAL A 154 20.29 -14.32 -19.69
N ALA A 155 19.27 -14.88 -20.33
CA ALA A 155 19.08 -14.70 -21.77
C ALA A 155 18.96 -13.19 -22.11
N GLY A 156 19.84 -12.70 -22.97
CA GLY A 156 19.85 -11.30 -23.42
C GLY A 156 20.69 -10.34 -22.57
N GLY A 157 21.33 -10.79 -21.49
CA GLY A 157 22.22 -9.95 -20.68
C GLY A 157 22.38 -10.46 -19.25
N HIS A 158 22.10 -9.58 -18.29
CA HIS A 158 22.18 -9.90 -16.88
C HIS A 158 21.20 -9.09 -16.06
N VAL A 159 20.81 -9.63 -14.92
CA VAL A 159 20.01 -8.95 -13.91
C VAL A 159 20.85 -8.72 -12.65
N VAL A 160 20.47 -7.72 -11.86
CA VAL A 160 21.21 -7.36 -10.63
C VAL A 160 20.21 -7.23 -9.49
N PHE A 161 20.52 -7.85 -8.36
CA PHE A 161 19.78 -7.72 -7.12
C PHE A 161 20.65 -7.05 -6.07
N VAL A 162 20.10 -6.09 -5.34
CA VAL A 162 20.83 -5.36 -4.29
C VAL A 162 19.97 -5.24 -3.03
N ALA A 163 20.56 -5.60 -1.89
CA ALA A 163 19.97 -5.39 -0.57
C ALA A 163 20.21 -3.94 -0.12
N ASN A 164 19.16 -3.12 -0.01
CA ASN A 164 19.22 -1.70 0.35
C ASN A 164 18.68 -1.40 1.76
N GLY A 165 18.82 -2.34 2.70
CA GLY A 165 18.31 -2.17 4.05
C GLY A 165 16.81 -1.88 4.07
N ARG A 166 16.40 -0.80 4.72
CA ARG A 166 14.99 -0.39 4.84
C ARG A 166 14.38 0.12 3.54
N ASP A 167 15.18 0.46 2.54
CA ASP A 167 14.65 0.75 1.20
C ASP A 167 14.11 -0.52 0.51
N GLY A 168 14.59 -1.69 0.95
CA GLY A 168 14.18 -2.99 0.46
C GLY A 168 15.12 -3.56 -0.61
N LEU A 169 14.57 -4.37 -1.51
CA LEU A 169 15.27 -4.99 -2.62
C LEU A 169 15.27 -4.05 -3.82
N LEU A 170 16.44 -3.82 -4.39
CA LEU A 170 16.63 -3.11 -5.64
C LEU A 170 16.94 -4.11 -6.75
N TYR A 171 16.30 -3.95 -7.91
CA TYR A 171 16.45 -4.84 -9.05
C TYR A 171 16.77 -4.06 -10.32
N ARG A 172 17.76 -4.55 -11.08
CA ARG A 172 18.05 -4.10 -12.45
C ARG A 172 17.63 -5.17 -13.43
N ASP A 173 16.79 -4.82 -14.40
CA ASP A 173 16.43 -5.72 -15.49
C ASP A 173 17.49 -5.80 -16.59
N VAL A 174 17.26 -6.71 -17.54
CA VAL A 174 18.12 -6.91 -18.72
C VAL A 174 18.18 -5.68 -19.64
N GLY A 175 17.13 -4.84 -19.65
CA GLY A 175 17.11 -3.56 -20.37
C GLY A 175 17.90 -2.46 -19.67
N GLY A 176 18.35 -2.72 -18.44
CA GLY A 176 19.14 -1.83 -17.62
C GLY A 176 18.34 -0.84 -16.77
N ALA A 177 17.02 -0.98 -16.71
CA ALA A 177 16.21 -0.16 -15.84
C ALA A 177 16.29 -0.67 -14.39
N TRP A 178 16.40 0.27 -13.45
CA TRP A 178 16.41 0.01 -12.02
C TRP A 178 15.01 0.18 -11.43
N ARG A 179 14.61 -0.74 -10.54
CA ARG A 179 13.32 -0.72 -9.83
C ARG A 179 13.54 -1.00 -8.35
N ARG A 180 13.00 -0.13 -7.50
CA ARG A 180 12.93 -0.34 -6.05
C ARG A 180 11.69 -1.17 -5.75
N LEU A 181 11.88 -2.41 -5.35
CA LEU A 181 10.79 -3.35 -5.11
C LEU A 181 10.24 -3.22 -3.68
N GLY A 182 11.11 -2.85 -2.74
CA GLY A 182 10.77 -2.81 -1.31
C GLY A 182 11.06 -4.15 -0.64
N ALA A 183 10.49 -4.39 0.54
CA ALA A 183 10.79 -5.60 1.32
C ALA A 183 9.80 -6.73 0.97
N PRO A 184 10.27 -7.94 0.60
CA PRO A 184 9.37 -9.07 0.45
C PRO A 184 8.70 -9.42 1.78
N ALA A 185 7.41 -9.75 1.73
CA ALA A 185 6.56 -10.00 2.89
C ALA A 185 5.52 -11.10 2.61
N SER A 186 5.05 -11.75 3.69
CA SER A 186 4.02 -12.79 3.64
C SER A 186 2.64 -12.17 3.74
N GLY A 187 1.70 -12.65 2.93
CA GLY A 187 0.27 -12.39 3.04
C GLY A 187 -0.55 -13.58 2.53
N GLU A 188 -1.86 -13.39 2.38
CA GLU A 188 -2.72 -14.39 1.74
C GLU A 188 -2.31 -14.59 0.27
N GLY A 189 -2.11 -15.85 -0.15
CA GLY A 189 -1.78 -16.21 -1.53
C GLY A 189 -0.28 -16.29 -1.87
N CYS A 190 0.60 -16.16 -0.87
CA CYS A 190 2.05 -16.03 -0.98
C CYS A 190 2.54 -14.81 -1.76
N CYS A 191 3.45 -14.13 -1.08
CA CYS A 191 4.58 -13.37 -1.61
C CYS A 191 4.21 -12.10 -2.37
N TYR A 192 4.19 -10.99 -1.61
CA TYR A 192 4.11 -9.64 -2.16
C TYR A 192 5.30 -8.81 -1.66
N TYR A 193 5.54 -7.66 -2.30
CA TYR A 193 6.49 -6.68 -1.79
C TYR A 193 5.76 -5.58 -1.04
N GLU A 194 6.18 -5.30 0.19
CA GLU A 194 5.89 -4.03 0.83
C GLU A 194 6.64 -2.95 0.05
N PRO A 195 5.95 -2.03 -0.64
CA PRO A 195 6.56 -1.14 -1.60
C PRO A 195 7.57 -0.21 -0.92
N ALA A 196 8.71 -0.01 -1.57
CA ALA A 196 9.69 0.98 -1.15
C ALA A 196 9.03 2.37 -1.00
N LEU A 197 9.51 3.14 -0.03
CA LEU A 197 8.96 4.47 0.22
C LEU A 197 9.12 5.34 -1.03
N ARG A 198 8.04 5.97 -1.49
CA ARG A 198 8.08 6.73 -2.73
C ARG A 198 9.04 7.91 -2.64
N VAL A 199 9.87 8.06 -3.67
CA VAL A 199 10.70 9.24 -3.85
C VAL A 199 10.07 10.17 -4.89
N ALA A 200 10.48 11.45 -4.89
CA ALA A 200 9.93 12.44 -5.82
C ALA A 200 10.14 12.07 -7.30
N SER A 201 11.16 11.29 -7.63
CA SER A 201 11.44 10.80 -8.97
C SER A 201 10.55 9.63 -9.40
N ASP A 202 9.82 8.99 -8.48
CA ASP A 202 8.97 7.85 -8.83
C ASP A 202 7.73 8.34 -9.57
N PRO A 203 7.47 7.90 -10.80
CA PRO A 203 6.27 8.30 -11.54
C PRO A 203 5.03 7.96 -10.72
N GLN A 204 4.09 8.89 -10.58
CA GLN A 204 2.79 8.61 -9.96
C GLN A 204 2.02 7.64 -10.88
N PRO A 205 1.86 6.35 -10.52
CA PRO A 205 0.85 5.55 -11.19
C PRO A 205 -0.47 6.27 -10.92
N LEU A 206 -1.20 6.56 -11.99
CA LEU A 206 -2.59 6.95 -11.88
C LEU A 206 -3.29 5.77 -11.22
N ASP A 207 -3.62 5.92 -9.94
CA ASP A 207 -4.38 4.94 -9.18
C ASP A 207 -5.84 5.00 -9.66
N LEU A 208 -6.07 4.43 -10.84
CA LEU A 208 -7.38 4.36 -11.50
C LEU A 208 -8.42 3.73 -10.57
N THR A 209 -8.00 2.81 -9.69
CA THR A 209 -8.86 2.19 -8.68
C THR A 209 -9.35 3.22 -7.67
N ARG A 210 -8.48 4.07 -7.12
CA ARG A 210 -8.89 5.17 -6.22
C ARG A 210 -9.86 6.13 -6.91
N TYR A 211 -9.60 6.49 -8.17
CA TYR A 211 -10.51 7.36 -8.91
C TYR A 211 -11.86 6.68 -9.22
N ALA A 212 -11.85 5.42 -9.62
CA ALA A 212 -13.06 4.63 -9.86
C ALA A 212 -13.92 4.52 -8.59
N MET A 213 -13.30 4.26 -7.43
CA MET A 213 -14.00 4.22 -6.15
C MET A 213 -14.59 5.58 -5.78
N ALA A 214 -13.87 6.68 -5.99
CA ALA A 214 -14.40 8.02 -5.77
C ALA A 214 -15.61 8.32 -6.67
N VAL A 215 -15.57 7.90 -7.93
CA VAL A 215 -16.69 8.04 -8.88
C VAL A 215 -17.90 7.21 -8.44
N VAL A 216 -17.70 5.96 -8.00
CA VAL A 216 -18.78 5.09 -7.52
C VAL A 216 -19.45 5.69 -6.27
N VAL A 217 -18.66 6.13 -5.28
CA VAL A 217 -19.19 6.78 -4.08
C VAL A 217 -19.96 8.05 -4.43
N LEU A 218 -19.42 8.88 -5.33
CA LEU A 218 -20.09 10.09 -5.79
C LEU A 218 -21.42 9.78 -6.50
N ALA A 219 -21.47 8.74 -7.34
CA ALA A 219 -22.68 8.32 -8.02
C ALA A 219 -23.78 7.86 -7.04
N ILE A 220 -23.41 7.11 -5.99
CA ILE A 220 -24.34 6.69 -4.93
C ILE A 220 -24.86 7.89 -4.14
N LEU A 221 -23.99 8.84 -3.80
CA LEU A 221 -24.37 10.06 -3.08
C LEU A 221 -25.30 10.95 -3.91
N LEU A 222 -24.97 11.18 -5.19
CA LEU A 222 -25.76 12.00 -6.10
C LEU A 222 -27.14 11.38 -6.35
N SER A 223 -27.22 10.08 -6.59
CA SER A 223 -28.50 9.39 -6.79
C SER A 223 -29.39 9.46 -5.54
N GLY A 224 -28.81 9.31 -4.34
CA GLY A 224 -29.51 9.53 -3.07
C GLY A 224 -30.02 10.97 -2.91
N ALA A 225 -29.18 11.96 -3.20
CA ALA A 225 -29.53 13.38 -3.12
C ALA A 225 -30.64 13.77 -4.11
N ILE A 226 -30.54 13.35 -5.38
CA ILE A 226 -31.55 13.61 -6.42
C ILE A 226 -32.91 13.03 -6.00
N THR A 227 -32.92 11.79 -5.49
CA THR A 227 -34.14 11.11 -5.04
C THR A 227 -34.79 11.86 -3.88
N ALA A 228 -33.98 12.36 -2.94
CA ALA A 228 -34.47 13.07 -1.76
C ALA A 228 -34.97 14.48 -2.09
N ILE A 229 -34.30 15.20 -2.99
CA ILE A 229 -34.73 16.51 -3.51
C ILE A 229 -36.06 16.38 -4.25
N ARG A 230 -36.18 15.42 -5.18
CA ARG A 230 -37.41 15.20 -5.96
C ARG A 230 -38.64 14.93 -5.09
N ARG A 231 -38.46 14.29 -3.94
CA ARG A 231 -39.57 13.95 -3.04
C ARG A 231 -39.94 15.07 -2.06
N ARG A 232 -39.23 16.22 -2.04
CA ARG A 232 -39.36 17.30 -1.02
C ARG A 232 -39.37 16.79 0.43
N ALA A 233 -38.91 15.55 0.65
CA ALA A 233 -39.08 14.79 1.87
C ALA A 233 -37.76 14.61 2.61
N LEU A 234 -36.81 15.54 2.41
CA LEU A 234 -35.57 15.57 3.15
C LEU A 234 -35.86 16.00 4.61
N ARG A 235 -36.51 15.11 5.35
CA ARG A 235 -36.55 15.17 6.81
C ARG A 235 -35.11 14.98 7.29
N TRP A 236 -34.71 15.77 8.27
CA TRP A 236 -33.34 15.84 8.80
C TRP A 236 -32.72 14.46 9.08
N THR A 237 -33.53 13.51 9.52
CA THR A 237 -33.13 12.12 9.79
C THR A 237 -32.61 11.38 8.57
N GLY A 238 -33.16 11.63 7.37
CA GLY A 238 -32.71 10.97 6.13
C GLY A 238 -31.36 11.49 5.66
N ALA A 239 -31.12 12.79 5.78
CA ALA A 239 -29.82 13.39 5.44
C ALA A 239 -28.70 12.90 6.36
N VAL A 240 -28.97 12.81 7.67
CA VAL A 240 -28.02 12.28 8.66
C VAL A 240 -27.70 10.80 8.38
N ALA A 241 -28.71 9.99 8.06
CA ALA A 241 -28.49 8.58 7.74
C ALA A 241 -27.60 8.37 6.50
N VAL A 242 -27.83 9.14 5.43
CA VAL A 242 -27.01 9.06 4.21
C VAL A 242 -25.57 9.50 4.46
N LEU A 243 -25.36 10.60 5.20
CA LEU A 243 -24.03 11.07 5.57
C LEU A 243 -23.29 10.07 6.46
N ALA A 244 -23.97 9.46 7.42
CA ALA A 244 -23.40 8.41 8.25
C ALA A 244 -22.98 7.20 7.40
N LEU A 245 -23.86 6.74 6.49
CA LEU A 245 -23.57 5.63 5.59
C LEU A 245 -22.34 5.90 4.73
N ALA A 246 -22.25 7.10 4.17
CA ALA A 246 -21.13 7.53 3.34
C ALA A 246 -19.82 7.62 4.13
N GLY A 247 -19.87 8.13 5.37
CA GLY A 247 -18.73 8.14 6.28
C GLY A 247 -18.24 6.74 6.61
N PHE A 248 -19.16 5.81 6.93
CA PHE A 248 -18.82 4.41 7.19
C PHE A 248 -18.27 3.68 5.96
N ALA A 249 -18.83 3.91 4.77
CA ALA A 249 -18.35 3.31 3.53
C ALA A 249 -16.96 3.83 3.15
N GLY A 250 -16.72 5.14 3.30
CA GLY A 250 -15.41 5.76 3.09
C GLY A 250 -14.36 5.24 4.09
N TYR A 251 -14.74 5.10 5.36
CA TYR A 251 -13.88 4.53 6.40
C TYR A 251 -13.53 3.06 6.12
N GLY A 252 -14.52 2.23 5.77
CA GLY A 252 -14.31 0.81 5.45
C GLY A 252 -13.40 0.62 4.24
N THR A 253 -13.60 1.40 3.17
CA THR A 253 -12.75 1.37 1.96
C THR A 253 -11.31 1.76 2.28
N ARG A 254 -11.11 2.76 3.15
CA ARG A 254 -9.78 3.19 3.58
C ARG A 254 -9.08 2.12 4.41
N LEU A 255 -9.81 1.46 5.31
CA LEU A 255 -9.28 0.37 6.13
C LEU A 255 -8.85 -0.82 5.27
N ALA A 256 -9.67 -1.19 4.28
CA ALA A 256 -9.37 -2.29 3.35
C ALA A 256 -8.10 -2.04 2.53
N GLY A 257 -7.87 -0.80 2.07
CA GLY A 257 -6.65 -0.46 1.31
C GLY A 257 -5.36 -0.40 2.14
N HIS A 258 -5.45 -0.44 3.48
CA HIS A 258 -4.28 -0.28 4.36
C HIS A 258 -3.73 -1.58 4.92
N PHE A 259 -4.52 -2.66 4.86
CA PHE A 259 -4.10 -4.00 5.23
C PHE A 259 -4.20 -4.94 4.01
N PRO A 260 -3.36 -4.75 2.98
CA PRO A 260 -3.33 -5.67 1.85
C PRO A 260 -2.92 -7.10 2.25
N GLY A 261 -2.23 -7.26 3.41
CA GLY A 261 -1.74 -8.53 3.93
C GLY A 261 -2.46 -9.06 5.18
N ALA A 262 -3.27 -8.26 5.89
CA ALA A 262 -4.25 -8.85 6.80
C ALA A 262 -5.34 -9.37 5.88
N GLY A 263 -5.43 -10.68 5.77
CA GLY A 263 -6.28 -11.35 4.81
C GLY A 263 -7.73 -10.86 4.70
N MET A 264 -8.54 -11.52 3.88
CA MET A 264 -9.99 -11.30 3.84
C MET A 264 -10.64 -11.14 5.24
N PHE A 265 -10.04 -11.62 6.32
CA PHE A 265 -10.53 -11.49 7.68
C PHE A 265 -11.04 -10.10 8.14
N PRO A 266 -10.30 -8.99 8.30
CA PRO A 266 -10.90 -7.79 8.89
C PRO A 266 -11.89 -7.11 7.94
N GLY A 267 -11.56 -7.04 6.64
CA GLY A 267 -12.39 -6.42 5.62
C GLY A 267 -13.67 -7.19 5.32
N PHE A 268 -13.64 -8.53 5.34
CA PHE A 268 -14.82 -9.37 5.14
C PHE A 268 -15.62 -9.50 6.44
N VAL A 269 -14.96 -9.75 7.58
CA VAL A 269 -15.65 -9.92 8.88
C VAL A 269 -16.25 -8.62 9.41
N LEU A 270 -15.68 -7.44 9.11
CA LEU A 270 -16.30 -6.16 9.48
C LEU A 270 -17.06 -5.54 8.31
N GLY A 271 -16.50 -5.60 7.10
CA GLY A 271 -17.08 -4.94 5.93
C GLY A 271 -18.32 -5.65 5.38
N VAL A 272 -18.38 -6.99 5.34
CA VAL A 272 -19.59 -7.70 4.90
C VAL A 272 -20.76 -7.47 5.84
N PRO A 273 -20.66 -7.64 7.18
CA PRO A 273 -21.79 -7.34 8.05
C PRO A 273 -22.13 -5.85 8.06
N LEU A 274 -21.16 -4.94 7.96
CA LEU A 274 -21.46 -3.51 7.80
C LEU A 274 -22.22 -3.24 6.50
N MET A 275 -21.80 -3.82 5.38
CA MET A 275 -22.48 -3.71 4.09
C MET A 275 -23.88 -4.35 4.12
N LEU A 276 -24.05 -5.49 4.78
CA LEU A 276 -25.34 -6.14 5.01
C LEU A 276 -26.25 -5.29 5.89
N VAL A 277 -25.73 -4.65 6.94
CA VAL A 277 -26.47 -3.70 7.79
C VAL A 277 -26.87 -2.47 6.98
N MET A 278 -26.00 -1.96 6.09
CA MET A 278 -26.35 -0.86 5.18
C MET A 278 -27.44 -1.26 4.18
N LEU A 279 -27.34 -2.44 3.58
CA LEU A 279 -28.34 -2.96 2.64
C LEU A 279 -29.67 -3.23 3.34
N ALA A 280 -29.65 -3.93 4.48
CA ALA A 280 -30.85 -4.20 5.27
C ALA A 280 -31.48 -2.90 5.81
N GLY A 281 -30.66 -1.96 6.29
CA GLY A 281 -31.09 -0.63 6.72
C GLY A 281 -31.71 0.17 5.58
N GLY A 282 -31.08 0.17 4.40
CA GLY A 282 -31.59 0.81 3.19
C GLY A 282 -32.92 0.23 2.73
N VAL A 283 -33.04 -1.10 2.71
CA VAL A 283 -34.28 -1.82 2.35
C VAL A 283 -35.39 -1.55 3.38
N ALA A 284 -35.09 -1.61 4.68
CA ALA A 284 -36.06 -1.30 5.73
C ALA A 284 -36.54 0.16 5.67
N LEU A 285 -35.64 1.09 5.34
CA LEU A 285 -35.99 2.48 5.13
C LEU A 285 -36.90 2.63 3.89
N ALA A 286 -36.53 2.01 2.77
CA ALA A 286 -37.31 2.02 1.53
C ALA A 286 -38.71 1.42 1.73
N ALA A 287 -38.84 0.31 2.46
CA ALA A 287 -40.12 -0.33 2.76
C ALA A 287 -41.06 0.58 3.57
N ARG A 288 -40.54 1.41 4.49
CA ARG A 288 -41.35 2.41 5.21
C ARG A 288 -41.86 3.53 4.31
N PHE A 289 -41.22 3.77 3.18
CA PHE A 289 -41.65 4.78 2.20
C PHE A 289 -42.59 4.23 1.12
N VAL A 290 -42.67 2.91 0.92
CA VAL A 290 -43.60 2.27 -0.04
C VAL A 290 -45.00 2.08 0.55
N ARG A 291 -45.14 2.01 1.88
CA ARG A 291 -46.46 2.04 2.53
C ARG A 291 -47.09 3.42 2.37
N GLY A 292 -47.82 3.60 1.27
CA GLY A 292 -48.63 4.79 1.01
C GLY A 292 -49.66 5.03 2.12
N PRO A 293 -50.18 6.27 2.24
CA PRO A 293 -51.22 6.58 3.20
C PRO A 293 -52.38 5.61 2.99
N ALA A 294 -52.80 4.93 4.06
CA ALA A 294 -53.93 4.00 4.02
C ALA A 294 -55.12 4.72 3.34
N PRO A 295 -55.80 4.07 2.38
CA PRO A 295 -56.94 4.67 1.71
C PRO A 295 -57.92 5.14 2.78
N ARG A 296 -58.20 6.45 2.81
CA ARG A 296 -59.21 7.00 3.71
C ARG A 296 -60.52 6.34 3.32
N HIS A 297 -61.04 5.47 4.18
CA HIS A 297 -62.39 4.97 4.02
C HIS A 297 -63.32 6.19 3.94
N PRO A 298 -64.10 6.33 2.86
CA PRO A 298 -65.11 7.38 2.79
C PRO A 298 -66.05 7.17 3.98
N GLY A 299 -66.11 8.17 4.86
CA GLY A 299 -66.98 8.15 6.03
C GLY A 299 -68.44 7.97 5.57
N PRO A 300 -69.21 7.09 6.21
CA PRO A 300 -70.61 6.91 5.85
C PRO A 300 -71.39 8.14 6.35
N GLY A 301 -71.96 8.89 5.43
CA GLY A 301 -73.07 9.81 5.73
C GLY A 301 -72.81 11.28 5.47
N SER A 302 -73.15 11.71 4.27
CA SER A 302 -73.81 13.00 4.06
C SER A 302 -74.87 12.81 2.97
N ARG A 303 -76.07 12.41 3.41
CA ARG A 303 -77.32 12.64 2.69
C ARG A 303 -78.07 13.73 3.44
#